data_AF-A0A2D4HXS0-F1
#
_entry.id   AF-A0A2D4HXS0-F1
#
_cell.length_a   1.000
_cell.length_b   1.000
_cell.length_c   1.000
_cell.angle_alpha   90.00
_cell.angle_beta   90.00
_cell.angle_gamma   90.00
#
_symmetry.space_group_name_H-M   'P 1'
#
loop_
_entity.id
_entity.type
_entity.pdbx_description
1 polymer ?
#
loop_
_entity_poly.entity_id
_entity_poly.type
_entity_poly.pdbx_seq_one_letter_code
_entity_poly.pdbx_strand_id
1 'polypeptide(L)'
;MTDHLPNILFFPHDRKDQSSKFPVTSRISVPNLLKFIHYRCSPPFPAAGWGPGLWQETSLQQARITHLEKEISLLKAEIQALHQAQGQLQGQLSETRSESQRLQRETHALKQQQSHQEQLQGLCSQRTWQLEDMAEKLRKLAEASETLLTENAFLKVLLTIAEKHRAAESGPERSPPPEDTTGPL
;
A
#
# COMPACT_ATOMS: atom_id res chain seq x y z
N MET A 1 31.71 29.64 -86.99
CA MET A 1 31.13 29.73 -85.63
C MET A 1 31.91 28.75 -84.78
N THR A 2 32.59 29.20 -83.72
CA THR A 2 33.39 28.33 -82.86
C THR A 2 32.48 27.59 -81.89
N ASP A 3 32.31 26.29 -82.11
CA ASP A 3 31.59 25.41 -81.18
C ASP A 3 32.37 25.32 -79.86
N HIS A 4 31.91 26.03 -78.84
CA HIS A 4 32.48 25.96 -77.50
C HIS A 4 31.97 24.70 -76.79
N LEU A 5 32.82 23.68 -76.64
CA LEU A 5 32.50 22.49 -75.84
C LEU A 5 32.30 22.85 -74.35
N PRO A 6 31.43 22.13 -73.62
CA PRO A 6 31.16 22.42 -72.21
C PRO A 6 32.40 22.17 -71.33
N ASN A 7 32.69 23.12 -70.43
CA ASN A 7 33.78 23.01 -69.47
C ASN A 7 33.34 22.16 -68.26
N ILE A 8 33.92 20.96 -68.11
CA ILE A 8 33.55 20.05 -67.03
C ILE A 8 34.42 20.34 -65.80
N LEU A 9 33.75 20.66 -64.67
CA LEU A 9 34.38 20.91 -63.37
C LEU A 9 34.14 19.73 -62.43
N PHE A 10 35.20 19.26 -61.78
CA PHE A 10 35.12 18.22 -60.77
C PHE A 10 35.25 18.80 -59.37
N PHE A 11 34.30 18.45 -58.49
CA PHE A 11 34.26 18.86 -57.09
C PHE A 11 34.34 17.62 -56.18
N PRO A 12 35.49 17.37 -55.52
CA PRO A 12 35.58 16.35 -54.48
C PRO A 12 34.66 16.69 -53.30
N HIS A 13 34.09 15.67 -52.64
CA HIS A 13 33.00 15.82 -51.67
C HIS A 13 33.34 16.78 -50.50
N ASP A 14 34.62 16.93 -50.13
CA ASP A 14 35.03 17.71 -48.94
C ASP A 14 36.08 18.80 -49.19
N ARG A 15 36.39 19.11 -50.45
CA ARG A 15 37.45 20.09 -50.79
C ARG A 15 37.10 20.93 -52.03
N LYS A 16 36.24 21.93 -51.84
CA LYS A 16 35.84 22.88 -52.91
C LYS A 16 37.03 23.65 -53.49
N ASP A 17 38.04 23.90 -52.66
CA ASP A 17 39.32 24.54 -52.99
C ASP A 17 40.20 23.72 -53.94
N GLN A 18 39.96 22.41 -54.06
CA GLN A 18 40.71 21.49 -54.94
C GLN A 18 39.94 21.12 -56.20
N SER A 19 38.93 21.91 -56.57
CA SER A 19 38.20 21.71 -57.82
C SER A 19 39.15 21.81 -59.01
N SER A 20 39.07 20.84 -59.91
CA SER A 20 39.94 20.79 -61.09
C SER A 20 39.12 20.77 -62.37
N LYS A 21 39.56 21.57 -63.35
CA LYS A 21 38.93 21.65 -64.65
C LYS A 21 39.47 20.53 -65.55
N PHE A 22 38.59 19.93 -66.35
CA PHE A 22 39.04 19.00 -67.36
C PHE A 22 39.89 19.72 -68.43
N PRO A 23 41.02 19.16 -68.90
CA PRO A 23 41.91 19.87 -69.82
C PRO A 23 41.26 20.17 -71.17
N VAL A 24 41.31 21.42 -71.62
CA VAL A 24 40.75 21.88 -72.91
C VAL A 24 41.48 21.27 -74.11
N THR A 25 42.70 20.79 -73.91
CA THR A 25 43.52 20.10 -74.93
C THR A 25 43.07 18.66 -75.20
N SER A 26 42.25 18.08 -74.32
CA SER A 26 41.79 16.69 -74.43
C SER A 26 40.35 16.63 -74.95
N ARG A 27 40.07 15.73 -75.90
CA ARG A 27 38.70 15.50 -76.36
C ARG A 27 37.86 14.90 -75.23
N ILE A 28 36.68 15.47 -75.01
CA ILE A 28 35.69 14.97 -74.05
C ILE A 28 35.17 13.63 -74.57
N SER A 29 35.66 12.55 -73.98
CA SER A 29 35.19 11.19 -74.21
C SER A 29 35.17 10.44 -72.88
N VAL A 30 34.26 9.48 -72.74
CA VAL A 30 34.10 8.69 -71.50
C VAL A 30 35.44 8.07 -71.04
N PRO A 31 36.27 7.45 -71.91
CA PRO A 31 37.55 6.90 -71.49
C PRO A 31 38.52 7.96 -70.96
N ASN A 32 38.56 9.15 -71.55
CA ASN A 32 39.45 10.23 -71.11
C ASN A 32 38.98 10.85 -69.79
N LEU A 33 37.66 10.96 -69.60
CA LEU A 33 37.08 11.46 -68.37
C LEU A 33 37.36 10.51 -67.21
N LEU A 34 37.22 9.21 -67.42
CA LEU A 34 37.55 8.19 -66.43
C LEU A 34 39.04 8.18 -66.08
N LYS A 35 39.93 8.33 -67.07
CA LYS A 35 41.38 8.48 -66.82
C LYS A 35 41.69 9.72 -65.97
N PHE A 36 41.02 10.84 -66.26
CA PHE A 36 41.19 12.08 -65.50
C PHE A 36 40.69 11.95 -64.06
N ILE A 37 39.50 11.38 -63.85
CA ILE A 37 38.94 11.12 -62.53
C ILE A 37 39.87 10.18 -61.75
N HIS A 38 40.31 9.08 -62.37
CA HIS A 38 41.21 8.12 -61.72
C HIS A 38 42.54 8.75 -61.30
N TYR A 39 43.14 9.58 -62.15
CA TYR A 39 44.38 10.30 -61.83
C TYR A 39 44.21 11.32 -60.68
N ARG A 40 43.02 11.90 -60.52
CA ARG A 40 42.72 12.89 -59.47
C ARG A 40 42.22 12.27 -58.17
N CYS A 41 41.55 11.13 -58.23
CA CYS A 41 41.04 10.40 -57.07
C CYS A 41 42.09 9.47 -56.45
N SER A 42 43.07 9.02 -57.25
CA SER A 42 44.25 8.34 -56.72
C SER A 42 45.20 9.40 -56.16
N PRO A 43 45.54 9.38 -54.86
CA PRO A 43 46.64 10.20 -54.38
C PRO A 43 47.90 9.79 -55.16
N PRO A 44 48.77 10.74 -55.58
CA PRO A 44 50.08 10.35 -56.07
C PRO A 44 50.76 9.67 -54.89
N PHE A 45 50.89 8.35 -54.94
CA PHE A 45 51.78 7.63 -54.06
C PHE A 45 53.20 8.12 -54.39
N PRO A 46 53.89 8.89 -53.54
CA PRO A 46 55.27 9.23 -53.79
C PRO A 46 56.10 8.15 -53.12
N ALA A 47 56.64 7.25 -53.94
CA ALA A 47 57.96 6.74 -53.62
C ALA A 47 58.89 7.97 -53.47
N ALA A 48 59.49 8.12 -52.28
CA ALA A 48 60.38 9.21 -51.86
C ALA A 48 59.68 10.57 -51.57
N GLY A 49 59.58 10.92 -50.27
CA GLY A 49 59.34 12.30 -49.85
C GLY A 49 58.15 12.54 -48.91
N TRP A 50 57.89 11.66 -47.94
CA TRP A 50 57.02 12.02 -46.81
C TRP A 50 57.90 12.65 -45.73
N GLY A 51 57.74 13.96 -45.51
CA GLY A 51 58.34 14.62 -44.36
C GLY A 51 57.77 14.08 -43.04
N PRO A 52 58.52 14.17 -41.92
CA PRO A 52 58.13 13.61 -40.62
C PRO A 52 56.75 14.05 -40.08
N GLY A 53 56.22 15.20 -40.53
CA GLY A 53 54.98 15.78 -40.00
C GLY A 53 53.68 15.00 -40.28
N LEU A 54 53.55 14.33 -41.43
CA LEU A 54 52.33 13.59 -41.80
C LEU A 54 52.14 12.29 -40.99
N TRP A 55 53.25 11.62 -40.66
CA TRP A 55 53.26 10.45 -39.77
C TRP A 55 52.96 10.85 -38.32
N GLN A 56 53.40 12.04 -37.91
CA GLN A 56 53.15 12.56 -36.58
C GLN A 56 51.67 12.93 -36.39
N GLU A 57 51.05 13.56 -37.37
CA GLU A 57 49.62 13.92 -37.31
C GLU A 57 48.70 12.69 -37.33
N THR A 58 49.00 11.69 -38.15
CA THR A 58 48.26 10.41 -38.14
C THR A 58 48.43 9.65 -36.82
N SER A 59 49.62 9.67 -36.21
CA SER A 59 49.85 9.06 -34.90
C SER A 59 49.07 9.76 -33.77
N LEU A 60 48.95 11.09 -33.81
CA LEU A 60 48.15 11.86 -32.85
C LEU A 60 46.65 11.61 -33.01
N GLN A 61 46.16 11.49 -34.25
CA GLN A 61 44.78 11.11 -34.52
C GLN A 61 44.49 9.69 -34.03
N GLN A 62 45.39 8.75 -34.25
CA GLN A 62 45.26 7.39 -33.74
C GLN A 62 45.24 7.36 -32.20
N ALA A 63 46.11 8.12 -31.54
CA ALA A 63 46.11 8.26 -30.08
C ALA A 63 44.76 8.82 -29.56
N ARG A 64 44.22 9.85 -30.23
CA ARG A 64 42.92 10.42 -29.89
C ARG A 64 41.77 9.41 -30.07
N ILE A 65 41.79 8.63 -31.15
CA ILE A 65 40.80 7.57 -31.37
C ILE A 65 40.86 6.54 -30.24
N THR A 66 42.06 6.05 -29.89
CA THR A 66 42.21 5.07 -28.80
C THR A 66 41.78 5.63 -27.44
N HIS A 67 41.95 6.93 -27.19
CA HIS A 67 41.45 7.58 -25.99
C HIS A 67 39.92 7.61 -25.94
N LEU A 68 39.27 8.03 -27.03
CA LEU A 68 37.81 8.05 -27.15
C LEU A 68 37.22 6.65 -27.04
N GLU A 69 37.86 5.63 -27.63
CA GLU A 69 37.43 4.24 -27.48
C GLU A 69 37.47 3.77 -26.03
N LYS A 70 38.50 4.17 -25.27
CA LYS A 70 38.59 3.89 -23.82
C LYS A 70 37.48 4.60 -23.06
N GLU A 71 37.23 5.87 -23.31
CA GLU A 71 36.13 6.62 -22.68
C GLU A 71 34.77 5.99 -22.98
N ILE A 72 34.52 5.62 -24.24
CA ILE A 72 33.29 4.93 -24.64
C ILE A 72 33.15 3.58 -23.91
N SER A 73 34.25 2.83 -23.74
CA SER A 73 34.23 1.56 -23.01
C SER A 73 33.91 1.75 -21.52
N LEU A 74 34.47 2.78 -20.89
CA LEU A 74 34.21 3.13 -19.50
C LEU A 74 32.76 3.57 -19.29
N LEU A 75 32.26 4.47 -20.14
CA LEU A 75 30.88 4.92 -20.09
C LEU A 75 29.89 3.76 -20.28
N LYS A 76 30.19 2.80 -21.17
CA LYS A 76 29.36 1.59 -21.33
C LYS A 76 29.34 0.74 -20.05
N ALA A 77 30.49 0.55 -19.41
CA ALA A 77 30.57 -0.19 -18.15
C ALA A 77 29.80 0.52 -17.03
N GLU A 78 29.89 1.85 -16.96
CA GLU A 78 29.16 2.65 -15.98
C GLU A 78 27.65 2.62 -16.21
N ILE A 79 27.19 2.72 -17.45
CA ILE A 79 25.77 2.55 -17.79
C ILE A 79 25.27 1.16 -17.38
N GLN A 80 26.06 0.11 -17.61
CA GLN A 80 25.69 -1.25 -17.19
C GLN A 80 25.60 -1.37 -15.67
N ALA A 81 26.55 -0.80 -14.92
CA ALA A 81 26.53 -0.79 -13.47
C ALA A 81 25.31 -0.02 -12.93
N LEU A 82 25.01 1.15 -13.49
CA LEU A 82 23.82 1.94 -13.14
C LEU A 82 22.53 1.19 -13.44
N HIS A 83 22.46 0.47 -14.57
CA HIS A 83 21.27 -0.31 -14.91
C HIS A 83 21.04 -1.48 -13.94
N GLN A 84 22.12 -2.14 -13.51
CA GLN A 84 22.06 -3.19 -12.48
C GLN A 84 21.60 -2.62 -11.13
N ALA A 85 22.17 -1.48 -10.71
CA ALA A 85 21.76 -0.80 -9.48
C ALA A 85 20.29 -0.35 -9.53
N GLN A 86 19.83 0.17 -10.67
CA GLN A 86 18.43 0.52 -10.89
C GLN A 86 17.51 -0.70 -10.77
N GLY A 87 17.90 -1.84 -11.35
CA GLY A 87 17.15 -3.09 -11.25
C GLY A 87 17.03 -3.58 -9.79
N GLN A 88 18.12 -3.51 -9.03
CA GLN A 88 18.11 -3.87 -7.61
C GLN A 88 17.20 -2.94 -6.78
N LEU A 89 17.28 -1.63 -6.99
CA LEU A 89 16.43 -0.66 -6.31
C LEU A 89 14.94 -0.85 -6.65
N GLN A 90 14.63 -1.15 -7.92
CA GLN A 90 13.26 -1.45 -8.32
C GLN A 90 12.73 -2.73 -7.66
N GLY A 91 13.58 -3.75 -7.51
CA GLY A 91 13.29 -4.95 -6.73
C GLY A 91 12.94 -4.61 -5.29
N GLN A 92 13.83 -3.90 -4.59
CA GLN A 92 13.63 -3.48 -3.20
C GLN A 92 12.37 -2.62 -3.02
N LEU A 93 12.09 -1.71 -3.95
CA LEU A 93 10.87 -0.90 -3.94
C LEU A 93 9.62 -1.77 -4.10
N SER A 94 9.67 -2.80 -4.95
CA SER A 94 8.54 -3.72 -5.13
C SER A 94 8.29 -4.57 -3.87
N GLU A 95 9.35 -5.04 -3.23
CA GLU A 95 9.29 -5.77 -1.96
C GLU A 95 8.70 -4.88 -0.87
N THR A 96 9.29 -3.70 -0.65
CA THR A 96 8.81 -2.72 0.34
C THR A 96 7.34 -2.34 0.11
N ARG A 97 6.91 -2.20 -1.15
CA ARG A 97 5.49 -1.94 -1.49
C ARG A 97 4.61 -3.13 -1.12
N SER A 98 5.04 -4.35 -1.42
CA SER A 98 4.29 -5.55 -1.07
C SER A 98 4.17 -5.74 0.44
N GLU A 99 5.24 -5.47 1.19
CA GLU A 99 5.26 -5.49 2.65
C GLU A 99 4.36 -4.41 3.25
N SER A 100 4.42 -3.19 2.72
CA SER A 100 3.53 -2.10 3.13
C SER A 100 2.05 -2.47 2.92
N GLN A 101 1.70 -3.05 1.77
CA GLN A 101 0.34 -3.54 1.51
C GLN A 101 -0.07 -4.67 2.47
N ARG A 102 0.84 -5.58 2.79
CA ARG A 102 0.60 -6.65 3.76
C ARG A 102 0.34 -6.08 5.16
N LEU A 103 1.19 -5.18 5.63
CA LEU A 103 1.03 -4.51 6.92
C LEU A 103 -0.28 -3.69 6.99
N GLN A 104 -0.67 -3.04 5.90
CA GLN A 104 -1.97 -2.37 5.83
C GLN A 104 -3.13 -3.36 6.02
N ARG A 105 -3.09 -4.54 5.39
CA ARG A 105 -4.12 -5.57 5.59
C ARG A 105 -4.15 -6.08 7.04
N GLU A 106 -2.99 -6.35 7.62
CA GLU A 106 -2.87 -6.80 9.02
C GLU A 106 -3.40 -5.73 10.00
N THR A 107 -3.05 -4.46 9.80
CA THR A 107 -3.58 -3.36 10.63
C THR A 107 -5.09 -3.16 10.46
N HIS A 108 -5.64 -3.33 9.26
CA HIS A 108 -7.09 -3.30 9.05
C HIS A 108 -7.79 -4.47 9.77
N ALA A 109 -7.25 -5.68 9.71
CA ALA A 109 -7.79 -6.84 10.43
C ALA A 109 -7.76 -6.62 11.96
N LEU A 110 -6.65 -6.10 12.49
CA LEU A 110 -6.55 -5.77 13.92
C LEU A 110 -7.54 -4.70 14.35
N LYS A 111 -7.75 -3.64 13.55
CA LYS A 111 -8.76 -2.62 13.83
C LYS A 111 -10.18 -3.20 13.86
N GLN A 112 -10.50 -4.12 12.95
CA GLN A 112 -11.78 -4.81 12.98
C GLN A 112 -11.95 -5.64 14.26
N GLN A 113 -10.92 -6.39 14.65
CA GLN A 113 -10.94 -7.15 15.89
C GLN A 113 -11.12 -6.24 17.13
N GLN A 114 -10.42 -5.10 17.18
CA GLN A 114 -10.58 -4.12 18.26
C GLN A 114 -12.01 -3.58 18.33
N SER A 115 -12.61 -3.21 17.19
CA SER A 115 -14.00 -2.74 17.17
C SER A 115 -14.99 -3.80 17.66
N HIS A 116 -14.75 -5.07 17.33
CA HIS A 116 -15.58 -6.17 17.82
C HIS A 116 -15.40 -6.36 19.34
N GLN A 117 -14.18 -6.25 19.84
CA GLN A 117 -13.88 -6.33 21.26
C GLN A 117 -14.56 -5.19 22.03
N GLU A 118 -14.51 -3.96 21.52
CA GLU A 118 -15.20 -2.80 22.10
C GLU A 118 -16.73 -3.02 22.14
N GLN A 119 -17.30 -3.56 21.05
CA GLN A 119 -18.72 -3.89 21.00
C GLN A 119 -19.10 -4.95 22.04
N LEU A 120 -18.30 -6.01 22.17
CA LEU A 120 -18.51 -7.03 23.19
C LEU A 120 -18.38 -6.46 24.61
N GLN A 121 -17.39 -5.60 24.85
CA GLN A 121 -17.22 -4.94 26.15
C GLN A 121 -18.42 -4.06 26.50
N GLY A 122 -18.98 -3.34 25.52
CA GLY A 122 -20.21 -2.56 25.70
C GLY A 122 -21.41 -3.44 26.06
N LEU A 123 -21.58 -4.57 25.37
CA LEU A 123 -22.64 -5.54 25.67
C LEU A 123 -22.47 -6.20 27.05
N CYS A 124 -21.25 -6.56 27.42
CA CYS A 124 -20.95 -7.08 28.76
C CYS A 124 -21.31 -6.06 29.84
N SER A 125 -20.92 -4.81 29.66
CA SER A 125 -21.24 -3.72 30.59
C SER A 125 -22.75 -3.50 30.70
N GLN A 126 -23.48 -3.55 29.59
CA GLN A 126 -24.94 -3.44 29.62
C GLN A 126 -25.58 -4.61 30.39
N ARG A 127 -25.10 -5.84 30.16
CA ARG A 127 -25.58 -7.03 30.87
C ARG A 127 -25.31 -6.94 32.38
N THR A 128 -24.14 -6.46 32.79
CA THR A 128 -23.82 -6.30 34.22
C THR A 128 -24.74 -5.28 34.87
N TRP A 129 -24.98 -4.13 34.24
CA TRP A 129 -25.96 -3.14 34.71
C TRP A 129 -27.38 -3.71 34.86
N GLN A 130 -27.82 -4.51 33.89
CA GLN A 130 -29.14 -5.17 33.96
C GLN A 130 -29.20 -6.19 35.11
N LEU A 131 -28.13 -6.95 35.34
CA LEU A 131 -28.06 -7.90 36.45
C LEU A 131 -28.06 -7.18 37.81
N GLU A 132 -27.37 -6.05 37.93
CA GLU A 132 -27.37 -5.21 39.12
C GLU A 132 -28.78 -4.64 39.42
N ASP A 133 -29.47 -4.10 38.42
CA ASP A 133 -30.84 -3.61 38.57
C ASP A 133 -31.82 -4.73 38.97
N MET A 134 -31.70 -5.91 38.37
CA MET A 134 -32.49 -7.09 38.75
C MET A 134 -32.19 -7.54 40.18
N ALA A 135 -30.91 -7.57 40.58
CA ALA A 135 -30.51 -7.90 41.95
C ALA A 135 -31.08 -6.89 42.95
N GLU A 136 -31.08 -5.60 42.62
CA GLU A 136 -31.68 -4.57 43.48
C GLU A 136 -33.19 -4.73 43.61
N LYS A 137 -33.90 -5.03 42.51
CA LYS A 137 -35.34 -5.31 42.55
C LYS A 137 -35.67 -6.56 43.38
N LEU A 138 -34.90 -7.63 43.23
CA LEU A 138 -35.05 -8.83 44.04
C LEU A 138 -34.80 -8.55 45.53
N ARG A 139 -33.81 -7.72 45.85
CA ARG A 139 -33.57 -7.28 47.23
C ARG A 139 -34.76 -6.52 47.80
N LYS A 140 -35.31 -5.56 47.06
CA LYS A 140 -36.51 -4.80 47.48
C LYS A 140 -37.73 -5.71 47.68
N LEU A 141 -37.92 -6.71 46.81
CA LEU A 141 -38.99 -7.70 46.97
C LEU A 141 -38.77 -8.59 48.20
N ALA A 142 -37.53 -9.00 48.47
CA ALA A 142 -37.20 -9.78 49.67
C ALA A 142 -37.47 -8.95 50.93
N GLU A 143 -37.01 -7.69 50.99
CA GLU A 143 -37.29 -6.76 52.09
C GLU A 143 -38.80 -6.58 52.30
N ALA A 144 -39.58 -6.33 51.24
CA ALA A 144 -41.04 -6.22 51.32
C ALA A 144 -41.73 -7.52 51.76
N SER A 145 -41.19 -8.68 51.36
CA SER A 145 -41.72 -9.97 51.80
C SER A 145 -41.45 -10.22 53.29
N GLU A 146 -40.30 -9.79 53.80
CA GLU A 146 -39.97 -9.89 55.21
C GLU A 146 -40.88 -9.00 56.06
N THR A 147 -41.12 -7.75 55.63
CA THR A 147 -42.07 -6.85 56.32
C THR A 147 -43.47 -7.47 56.35
N LEU A 148 -43.96 -8.02 55.25
CA LEU A 148 -45.28 -8.68 55.21
C LEU A 148 -45.33 -9.94 56.08
N LEU A 149 -44.27 -10.73 56.13
CA LEU A 149 -44.18 -11.91 57.00
C LEU A 149 -44.21 -11.53 58.47
N THR A 150 -43.48 -10.48 58.87
CA THR A 150 -43.50 -9.97 60.25
C THR A 150 -44.88 -9.42 60.63
N GLU A 151 -45.52 -8.63 59.77
CA GLU A 151 -46.89 -8.16 59.96
C GLU A 151 -47.88 -9.32 60.08
N ASN A 152 -47.79 -10.33 59.21
CA ASN A 152 -48.66 -11.50 59.27
C ASN A 152 -48.48 -12.28 60.58
N ALA A 153 -47.24 -12.39 61.08
CA ALA A 153 -46.96 -13.01 62.37
C ALA A 153 -47.57 -12.21 63.53
N PHE A 154 -47.44 -10.88 63.53
CA PHE A 154 -48.09 -10.01 64.53
C PHE A 154 -49.62 -10.16 64.51
N LEU A 155 -50.23 -10.15 63.32
CA LEU A 155 -51.68 -10.32 63.17
C LEU A 155 -52.14 -11.69 63.68
N LYS A 156 -51.42 -12.77 63.38
CA LYS A 156 -51.72 -14.11 63.93
C LYS A 156 -51.69 -14.12 65.45
N VAL A 157 -50.68 -13.50 66.08
CA VAL A 157 -50.59 -13.41 67.53
C VAL A 157 -51.79 -12.65 68.11
N LEU A 158 -52.11 -11.47 67.56
CA LEU A 158 -53.27 -10.68 67.99
C LEU A 158 -54.59 -11.45 67.86
N LEU A 159 -54.76 -12.18 66.75
CA LEU A 159 -55.94 -13.00 66.51
C LEU A 159 -56.07 -14.13 67.55
N THR A 160 -54.98 -14.84 67.86
CA THR A 160 -55.00 -15.88 68.92
C THR A 160 -55.33 -15.31 70.30
N ILE A 161 -54.90 -14.07 70.59
CA ILE A 161 -55.24 -13.39 71.85
C ILE A 161 -56.74 -13.05 71.86
N ALA A 162 -57.26 -12.46 70.77
CA ALA A 162 -58.67 -12.12 70.64
C ALA A 162 -59.58 -13.37 70.72
N GLU A 163 -59.17 -14.49 70.10
CA GLU A 163 -59.87 -15.76 70.19
C GLU A 163 -59.88 -16.33 71.62
N LYS A 164 -58.76 -16.24 72.35
CA LYS A 164 -58.70 -16.63 73.77
C LYS A 164 -59.60 -15.77 74.64
N HIS A 165 -59.64 -14.46 74.42
CA HIS A 165 -60.56 -13.56 75.13
C HIS A 165 -62.02 -13.94 74.84
N ARG A 166 -62.37 -14.20 73.56
CA ARG A 166 -63.72 -14.61 73.19
C ARG A 166 -64.11 -15.98 73.78
N ALA A 167 -63.16 -16.92 73.87
CA ALA A 167 -63.36 -18.22 74.50
C ALA A 167 -63.52 -18.14 76.03
N ALA A 168 -62.83 -17.20 76.69
CA ALA A 168 -62.98 -16.92 78.11
C ALA A 168 -64.33 -16.24 78.44
N GLU A 169 -64.88 -15.46 77.49
CA GLU A 169 -66.23 -14.90 77.61
C GLU A 169 -67.33 -15.93 77.27
N SER A 170 -67.00 -17.04 76.58
CA SER A 170 -67.96 -18.07 76.14
C SER A 170 -67.97 -19.37 76.98
N GLY A 171 -67.64 -19.35 78.28
CA GLY A 171 -67.94 -20.46 79.20
C GLY A 171 -67.69 -20.16 80.68
N PRO A 172 -68.58 -20.59 81.63
CA PRO A 172 -69.56 -21.66 81.51
C PRO A 172 -70.99 -21.16 81.28
N GLU A 173 -71.71 -21.76 80.31
CA GLU A 173 -73.16 -21.71 80.32
C GLU A 173 -73.67 -22.43 81.58
N ARG A 174 -74.52 -21.71 82.30
CA ARG A 174 -75.33 -22.18 83.42
C ARG A 174 -76.09 -23.45 83.04
N SER A 175 -75.99 -24.45 83.91
CA SER A 175 -77.01 -25.48 84.08
C SER A 175 -78.41 -24.84 84.12
N PRO A 176 -79.43 -25.36 83.39
CA PRO A 176 -80.80 -24.92 83.59
C PRO A 176 -81.32 -25.48 84.93
N PRO A 177 -82.24 -24.77 85.60
CA PRO A 177 -82.79 -25.20 86.89
C PRO A 177 -83.75 -26.39 86.70
N PRO A 178 -83.98 -27.22 87.73
CA PRO A 178 -85.03 -28.22 87.70
C PRO A 178 -86.39 -27.51 87.81
N GLU A 179 -87.25 -27.71 86.83
CA GLU A 179 -88.67 -27.34 86.93
C GLU A 179 -89.39 -28.36 87.82
N ASP A 180 -89.73 -27.95 89.03
CA ASP A 180 -90.79 -28.60 89.81
C ASP A 180 -92.12 -28.40 89.07
N THR A 181 -92.65 -29.49 88.50
CA THR A 181 -94.06 -29.58 88.10
C THR A 181 -94.79 -30.49 89.09
N THR A 182 -95.49 -29.86 90.02
CA THR A 182 -96.45 -30.53 90.90
C THR A 182 -97.79 -30.72 90.17
N GLY A 183 -98.16 -31.99 89.96
CA GLY A 183 -99.52 -32.53 90.09
C GLY A 183 -100.39 -32.62 88.82
N PRO A 184 -101.59 -33.23 88.88
CA PRO A 184 -102.10 -34.27 89.80
C PRO A 184 -102.79 -35.46 89.05
N LEU A 185 -103.27 -36.44 89.83
CA LEU A 185 -104.15 -37.60 89.53
C LEU A 185 -103.46 -38.94 89.19
#